data_AF-A0A1Y1ZAY3-F1
#
_entry.id   AF-A0A1Y1ZAY3-F1
#
_cell.length_a   1.000
_cell.length_b   1.000
_cell.length_c   1.000
_cell.angle_alpha   90.00
_cell.angle_beta   90.00
_cell.angle_gamma   90.00
#
_symmetry.space_group_name_H-M   'P 1'
#
loop_
_entity.id
_entity.type
_entity.pdbx_description
1 polymer ?
#
loop_
_entity_poly.entity_id
_entity_poly.type
_entity_poly.pdbx_seq_one_letter_code
_entity_poly.pdbx_strand_id
1 'polypeptide(L)'
;MTIFPTHISEKAPPLGAVCSGSNPTKTTQYMKREIVNPLLYAKRDAYSSFAPCIDSSSASLSSQDTAALYYFKKRKVDAAKCQNMGGGGVALGEHAQIIKHTVVDGSGVAKNVDIATNGEESSQEAAEPNPGSLFLEENAKLLLKLADYQDARTKGDYSAVAPIEHATAKAFVSRMMYILPTVKPSALVSSEGLEDAINRIPIPEPTYRGTLPPNKPFAYATNSALGKSFSTNATTVPTSHLPRS
;
A
#
# COMPACT_ATOMS: atom_id res chain seq x y z
N MET A 1 -4.30 15.78 -46.20
CA MET A 1 -4.18 14.55 -45.38
C MET A 1 -5.34 14.57 -44.40
N THR A 2 -6.37 13.76 -44.62
CA THR A 2 -7.55 13.68 -43.76
C THR A 2 -7.28 12.67 -42.65
N ILE A 3 -7.35 13.09 -41.39
CA ILE A 3 -7.20 12.22 -40.22
C ILE A 3 -8.60 11.75 -39.83
N PHE A 4 -8.86 10.44 -39.91
CA PHE A 4 -10.11 9.86 -39.44
C PHE A 4 -9.99 9.50 -37.96
N PRO A 5 -10.97 9.87 -37.11
CA PRO A 5 -10.97 9.48 -35.70
C PRO A 5 -11.15 7.97 -35.55
N THR A 6 -10.26 7.33 -34.79
CA THR A 6 -10.41 5.92 -34.41
C THR A 6 -11.29 5.82 -33.16
N HIS A 7 -12.50 5.26 -33.31
CA HIS A 7 -13.45 5.06 -32.21
C HIS A 7 -13.30 3.71 -31.47
N ILE A 8 -12.31 2.89 -31.87
CA ILE A 8 -12.14 1.54 -31.31
C ILE A 8 -11.10 1.60 -30.19
N SER A 9 -11.55 1.48 -28.94
CA SER A 9 -10.65 1.27 -27.81
C SER A 9 -10.18 -0.18 -27.80
N GLU A 10 -8.86 -0.40 -27.83
CA GLU A 10 -8.31 -1.74 -27.62
C GLU A 10 -8.34 -2.12 -26.13
N LYS A 11 -8.24 -3.42 -25.84
CA LYS A 11 -8.14 -3.93 -24.48
C LYS A 11 -6.72 -3.69 -23.95
N ALA A 12 -6.58 -2.88 -22.90
CA ALA A 12 -5.30 -2.66 -22.24
C ALA A 12 -4.70 -3.97 -21.70
N PRO A 13 -3.36 -4.14 -21.75
CA PRO A 13 -2.69 -5.27 -21.14
C PRO A 13 -2.85 -5.26 -19.60
N PRO A 14 -2.85 -6.42 -18.94
CA PRO A 14 -2.92 -6.47 -17.48
C PRO A 14 -1.66 -5.84 -16.85
N LEU A 15 -1.79 -5.29 -15.64
CA LEU A 15 -0.67 -4.69 -14.90
C LEU A 15 0.55 -5.62 -14.80
N GLY A 16 0.33 -6.93 -14.66
CA GLY A 16 1.40 -7.92 -14.62
C GLY A 16 2.24 -8.01 -15.91
N ALA A 17 1.67 -7.68 -17.07
CA ALA A 17 2.42 -7.63 -18.32
C ALA A 17 3.31 -6.38 -18.42
N VAL A 18 2.85 -5.25 -17.88
CA VAL A 18 3.59 -3.98 -17.85
C VAL A 18 4.74 -4.03 -16.82
N CYS A 19 4.48 -4.61 -15.65
CA CYS A 19 5.43 -4.63 -14.52
C CYS A 19 6.28 -5.91 -14.45
N SER A 20 6.60 -6.54 -15.60
CA SER A 20 7.40 -7.76 -15.67
C SER A 20 8.88 -7.50 -15.33
N GLY A 21 9.18 -7.26 -14.06
CA GLY A 21 10.49 -6.76 -13.66
C GLY A 21 10.73 -6.72 -12.15
N SER A 22 10.40 -7.78 -11.42
CA SER A 22 11.12 -8.13 -10.20
C SER A 22 10.71 -9.54 -9.79
N ASN A 23 11.67 -10.46 -9.76
CA ASN A 23 11.44 -11.69 -9.02
C ASN A 23 11.29 -11.27 -7.55
N PRO A 24 10.18 -11.61 -6.85
CA PRO A 24 10.10 -11.44 -5.42
C PRO A 24 10.96 -12.54 -4.78
N THR A 25 12.28 -12.45 -4.94
CA THR A 25 13.18 -13.19 -4.06
C THR A 25 12.90 -12.66 -2.67
N LYS A 26 12.18 -13.47 -1.87
CA LYS A 26 12.16 -13.38 -0.41
C LYS A 26 13.56 -13.69 0.12
N THR A 27 14.55 -12.92 -0.31
CA THR A 27 15.78 -12.79 0.43
C THR A 27 15.38 -11.88 1.57
N THR A 28 15.23 -12.45 2.77
CA THR A 28 15.53 -11.72 4.00
C THR A 28 17.00 -11.30 3.91
N GLN A 29 17.29 -10.32 3.06
CA GLN A 29 18.45 -9.50 3.25
C GLN A 29 18.15 -8.81 4.58
N TYR A 30 18.70 -9.37 5.67
CA TYR A 30 19.17 -8.53 6.74
C TYR A 30 19.90 -7.41 6.03
N MET A 31 19.31 -6.22 5.97
CA MET A 31 19.97 -5.07 5.41
C MET A 31 21.32 -5.03 6.09
N LYS A 32 22.37 -5.34 5.32
CA LYS A 32 23.74 -5.28 5.77
C LYS A 32 23.84 -3.91 6.39
N ARG A 33 24.06 -3.83 7.72
CA ARG A 33 24.05 -2.55 8.44
C ARG A 33 25.01 -1.63 7.69
N GLU A 34 24.46 -0.73 6.87
CA GLU A 34 25.27 0.22 6.16
C GLU A 34 25.84 1.12 7.24
N ILE A 35 27.16 1.12 7.34
CA ILE A 35 27.85 1.98 8.27
C ILE A 35 27.68 3.39 7.72
N VAL A 36 26.71 4.11 8.26
CA VAL A 36 26.46 5.50 7.90
C VAL A 36 27.55 6.34 8.56
N ASN A 37 28.33 7.06 7.75
CA ASN A 37 29.42 7.90 8.25
C ASN A 37 28.86 9.26 8.72
N PRO A 38 28.99 9.60 10.01
CA PRO A 38 28.59 10.92 10.52
C PRO A 38 29.56 12.02 10.07
N LEU A 39 29.14 13.27 10.23
CA LEU A 39 30.03 14.42 10.08
C LEU A 39 31.16 14.43 11.11
N LEU A 40 32.34 14.87 10.68
CA LEU A 40 33.50 15.02 11.55
C LEU A 40 33.56 16.45 12.09
N TYR A 41 33.66 16.58 13.42
CA TYR A 41 33.85 17.86 14.09
C TYR A 41 35.33 18.03 14.43
N ALA A 42 35.98 19.04 13.84
CA ALA A 42 37.36 19.36 14.10
C ALA A 42 37.47 20.16 15.41
N LYS A 43 38.30 19.68 16.35
CA LYS A 43 38.63 20.45 17.55
C LYS A 43 39.64 21.53 17.19
N ARG A 44 39.29 22.78 17.44
CA ARG A 44 40.17 23.95 17.26
C ARG A 44 40.46 24.60 18.60
N ASP A 45 41.46 25.47 18.62
CA ASP A 45 41.84 26.24 19.80
C ASP A 45 40.77 27.28 20.16
N ALA A 46 40.79 27.74 21.42
CA ALA A 46 39.76 28.60 22.02
C ALA A 46 39.53 29.93 21.27
N TYR A 47 40.50 30.39 20.48
CA TYR A 47 40.45 31.66 19.74
C TYR A 47 40.20 31.49 18.23
N SER A 48 39.85 30.28 17.78
CA SER A 48 39.66 29.96 16.36
C SER A 48 38.17 29.89 15.98
N SER A 49 37.39 30.89 16.36
CA SER A 49 35.94 30.93 16.12
C SER A 49 35.55 31.02 14.64
N PHE A 50 36.45 31.51 13.78
CA PHE A 50 36.22 31.64 12.33
C PHE A 50 36.77 30.47 11.51
N ALA A 51 37.46 29.51 12.14
CA ALA A 51 37.94 28.35 11.40
C ALA A 51 36.80 27.37 11.11
N PRO A 52 36.77 26.74 9.92
CA PRO A 52 35.84 25.66 9.64
C PRO A 52 35.99 24.54 10.68
N CYS A 53 34.89 24.23 11.37
CA CYS A 53 34.82 23.24 12.44
C CYS A 53 34.15 21.93 12.03
N ILE A 54 33.67 21.84 10.78
CA ILE A 54 32.93 20.69 10.24
C ILE A 54 33.60 20.25 8.92
N ASP A 55 33.83 18.94 8.80
CA ASP A 55 34.26 18.30 7.55
C ASP A 55 33.18 17.32 7.07
N SER A 56 32.65 17.57 5.87
CA SER A 56 31.57 16.80 5.23
C SER A 56 32.02 15.95 4.06
N SER A 57 33.32 15.88 3.77
CA SER A 57 33.86 15.21 2.58
C SER A 57 33.46 13.73 2.46
N SER A 58 33.28 13.04 3.59
CA SER A 58 32.90 11.62 3.64
C SER A 58 31.57 11.35 4.36
N ALA A 59 30.80 12.40 4.67
CA ALA A 59 29.60 12.29 5.49
C ALA A 59 28.39 11.84 4.66
N SER A 60 27.64 10.87 5.19
CA SER A 60 26.38 10.41 4.61
C SER A 60 25.16 11.07 5.28
N LEU A 61 25.38 11.85 6.34
CA LEU A 61 24.35 12.52 7.15
C LEU A 61 24.53 14.03 7.15
N SER A 62 23.42 14.73 7.33
CA SER A 62 23.42 16.17 7.56
C SER A 62 23.99 16.53 8.94
N SER A 63 24.34 17.80 9.13
CA SER A 63 24.85 18.34 10.41
C SER A 63 23.82 18.20 11.53
N GLN A 64 22.56 18.46 11.20
CA GLN A 64 21.44 18.34 12.12
C GLN A 64 21.23 16.89 12.58
N ASP A 65 21.28 15.93 11.66
CA ASP A 65 21.09 14.51 11.99
C ASP A 65 22.27 13.96 12.80
N THR A 66 23.49 14.36 12.43
CA THR A 66 24.70 13.96 13.17
C THR A 66 24.66 14.50 14.61
N ALA A 67 24.25 15.76 14.79
CA ALA A 67 24.08 16.36 16.12
C ALA A 67 22.99 15.63 16.93
N ALA A 68 21.84 15.33 16.32
CA ALA A 68 20.76 14.60 16.98
C ALA A 68 21.22 13.21 17.46
N LEU A 69 21.93 12.46 16.62
CA LEU A 69 22.52 11.16 16.99
C LEU A 69 23.52 11.29 18.13
N TYR A 70 24.36 12.32 18.10
CA TYR A 70 25.33 12.59 19.17
C TYR A 70 24.62 12.82 20.52
N TYR A 71 23.61 13.69 20.57
CA TYR A 71 22.86 13.95 21.80
C TYR A 71 22.11 12.71 22.30
N PHE A 72 21.52 11.94 21.38
CA PHE A 72 20.83 10.70 21.72
C PHE A 72 21.79 9.66 22.32
N LYS A 73 22.97 9.49 21.72
CA LYS A 73 24.01 8.58 22.23
C LYS A 73 24.53 9.05 23.58
N LYS A 74 24.79 10.35 23.74
CA LYS A 74 25.25 10.93 25.00
C LYS A 74 24.23 10.70 26.14
N ARG A 75 22.94 10.96 25.89
CA ARG A 75 21.87 10.68 26.86
C ARG A 75 21.81 9.21 27.29
N LYS A 76 22.01 8.27 26.35
CA LYS A 76 22.06 6.84 26.69
C LYS A 76 23.26 6.48 27.56
N VAL A 77 24.42 7.06 27.27
CA VAL A 77 25.64 6.85 28.07
C VAL A 77 25.48 7.44 29.47
N ASP A 78 24.94 8.65 29.58
CA ASP A 78 24.70 9.33 30.86
C ASP A 78 23.64 8.57 31.69
N ALA A 79 22.56 8.11 31.06
CA ALA A 79 21.54 7.27 31.72
C ALA A 79 22.11 5.94 32.23
N ALA A 80 22.96 5.27 31.43
CA ALA A 80 23.64 4.04 31.84
C ALA A 80 24.64 4.29 32.97
N LYS A 81 25.30 5.45 33.00
CA LYS A 81 26.23 5.84 34.07
C LYS A 81 25.51 6.13 35.38
N CYS A 82 24.31 6.74 35.33
CA CYS A 82 23.47 6.97 36.50
C CYS A 82 22.91 5.66 37.10
N GLN A 83 22.67 4.62 36.28
CA GLN A 83 22.22 3.32 36.77
C GLN A 83 23.32 2.51 37.48
N ASN A 84 24.59 2.69 37.10
CA ASN A 84 25.72 1.99 37.71
C ASN A 84 26.26 2.65 38.99
N MET A 85 25.82 3.86 39.32
CA MET A 85 26.12 4.54 40.58
C MET A 85 24.92 4.36 41.51
N GLY A 86 24.90 3.25 42.25
CA GLY A 86 23.80 2.90 43.16
C GLY A 86 23.38 4.06 44.07
N GLY A 87 22.17 4.59 43.85
CA GLY A 87 21.56 5.63 44.66
C GLY A 87 20.19 5.97 44.12
N GLY A 88 19.13 5.50 44.79
CA GLY A 88 17.75 5.76 44.41
C GLY A 88 17.42 7.24 44.38
N GLY A 89 16.67 7.66 43.36
CA GLY A 89 16.19 9.03 43.19
C GLY A 89 15.13 9.10 42.09
N VAL A 90 13.97 9.60 42.47
CA VAL A 90 12.69 9.63 41.73
C VAL A 90 12.71 10.64 40.57
N ALA A 91 12.08 10.21 39.47
CA ALA A 91 11.40 10.93 38.37
C ALA A 91 11.82 12.35 37.93
N LEU A 92 11.92 12.56 36.62
CA LEU A 92 10.97 13.33 35.80
C LEU A 92 11.54 13.51 34.38
N GLY A 93 10.67 13.52 33.36
CA GLY A 93 11.02 14.07 32.05
C GLY A 93 10.42 13.33 30.87
N GLU A 94 9.10 13.35 30.78
CA GLU A 94 8.32 13.20 29.55
C GLU A 94 8.98 14.00 28.41
N HIS A 95 9.59 13.33 27.42
CA HIS A 95 9.85 13.83 26.06
C HIS A 95 10.53 12.74 25.21
N ALA A 96 10.02 11.51 25.30
CA ALA A 96 10.38 10.40 24.41
C ALA A 96 9.16 9.99 23.57
N GLN A 97 8.54 10.97 22.91
CA GLN A 97 7.53 10.75 21.87
C GLN A 97 7.87 11.53 20.62
N ILE A 98 9.05 11.31 20.05
CA ILE A 98 9.27 11.60 18.63
C ILE A 98 10.09 10.43 18.10
N ILE A 99 9.61 9.82 17.01
CA ILE A 99 10.14 8.63 16.30
C ILE A 99 9.68 7.26 16.87
N LYS A 100 8.37 7.00 16.78
CA LYS A 100 7.80 5.65 16.58
C LYS A 100 6.72 5.62 15.48
N HIS A 101 6.71 6.59 14.56
CA HIS A 101 5.98 6.43 13.31
C HIS A 101 6.88 5.69 12.33
N THR A 102 6.74 4.37 12.29
CA THR A 102 6.73 3.49 11.09
C THR A 102 6.74 2.03 11.57
N VAL A 103 5.71 1.63 12.31
CA VAL A 103 5.19 0.25 12.26
C VAL A 103 3.68 0.40 12.34
N VAL A 104 3.02 0.18 11.21
CA VAL A 104 1.57 0.06 11.12
C VAL A 104 1.21 -1.30 11.72
N ASP A 105 0.92 -1.32 13.01
CA ASP A 105 0.19 -2.42 13.64
C ASP A 105 -1.31 -2.09 13.58
N GLY A 106 -2.05 -2.96 12.89
CA GLY A 106 -3.48 -2.83 12.61
C GLY A 106 -4.39 -3.08 13.82
N SER A 107 -4.28 -2.25 14.86
CA SER A 107 -5.21 -2.26 16.00
C SER A 107 -5.84 -0.89 16.33
N GLY A 108 -5.71 0.09 15.42
CA GLY A 108 -6.04 1.49 15.66
C GLY A 108 -7.32 2.05 15.02
N VAL A 109 -8.29 1.24 14.60
CA VAL A 109 -9.53 1.72 13.93
C VAL A 109 -10.62 2.13 14.94
N ALA A 110 -10.29 2.82 16.03
CA ALA A 110 -11.29 3.17 17.05
C ALA A 110 -11.13 4.54 17.72
N LYS A 111 -10.44 5.52 17.10
CA LYS A 111 -10.22 6.82 17.76
C LYS A 111 -10.55 8.09 16.98
N ASN A 112 -11.17 8.01 15.80
CA ASN A 112 -11.68 9.20 15.12
C ASN A 112 -13.17 9.04 14.82
N VAL A 113 -13.99 9.06 15.88
CA VAL A 113 -15.37 9.51 15.77
C VAL A 113 -15.54 10.59 16.82
N ASP A 114 -15.33 11.84 16.40
CA ASP A 114 -15.76 13.01 17.16
C ASP A 114 -17.30 13.04 17.15
N ILE A 115 -17.90 12.24 18.03
CA ILE A 115 -19.30 12.37 18.38
C ILE A 115 -19.35 13.55 19.34
N ALA A 116 -19.83 14.69 18.86
CA ALA A 116 -20.23 15.82 19.68
C ALA A 116 -21.35 15.37 20.64
N THR A 117 -20.98 14.87 21.82
CA THR A 117 -21.90 14.66 22.92
C THR A 117 -22.13 15.99 23.64
N ASN A 118 -23.05 16.78 23.10
CA ASN A 118 -23.75 17.77 23.91
C ASN A 118 -24.70 16.98 24.82
N GLY A 119 -24.41 17.04 26.12
CA GLY A 119 -25.19 16.38 27.15
C GLY A 119 -26.58 16.98 27.27
N GLU A 120 -27.59 16.14 27.13
CA GLU A 120 -28.85 16.28 27.84
C GLU A 120 -29.04 15.03 28.69
N GLU A 121 -28.86 15.23 30.00
CA GLU A 121 -29.32 14.29 31.02
C GLU A 121 -30.84 14.28 30.99
N SER A 122 -31.45 13.24 30.43
CA SER A 122 -32.86 12.97 30.64
C SER A 122 -33.11 11.47 30.77
N SER A 123 -33.40 11.07 32.00
CA SER A 123 -34.37 10.05 32.40
C SER A 123 -34.36 8.71 31.66
N GLN A 124 -33.95 7.68 32.41
CA GLN A 124 -34.32 6.29 32.19
C GLN A 124 -35.86 6.16 32.22
N GLU A 125 -36.48 6.24 31.06
CA GLU A 125 -37.83 5.76 30.82
C GLU A 125 -37.68 4.60 29.83
N ALA A 126 -38.31 3.46 30.14
CA ALA A 126 -38.23 2.23 29.36
C ALA A 126 -38.83 2.45 27.97
N ALA A 127 -38.02 2.96 27.05
CA ALA A 127 -38.40 3.21 25.67
C ALA A 127 -38.63 1.86 24.97
N GLU A 128 -39.86 1.66 24.51
CA GLU A 128 -40.24 0.65 23.53
C GLU A 128 -39.13 0.51 22.45
N PRO A 129 -38.70 -0.72 22.11
CA PRO A 129 -37.60 -0.92 21.19
C PRO A 129 -37.98 -0.33 19.84
N ASN A 130 -37.36 0.79 19.49
CA ASN A 130 -37.51 1.40 18.18
C ASN A 130 -37.28 0.31 17.11
N PRO A 131 -38.18 0.11 16.15
CA PRO A 131 -38.06 -0.99 15.18
C PRO A 131 -36.72 -0.93 14.41
N GLY A 132 -36.15 0.27 14.25
CA GLY A 132 -34.82 0.49 13.67
C GLY A 132 -33.65 -0.05 14.50
N SER A 133 -33.75 -0.10 15.84
CA SER A 133 -32.65 -0.59 16.69
C SER A 133 -32.47 -2.10 16.57
N LEU A 134 -33.56 -2.85 16.37
CA LEU A 134 -33.53 -4.29 16.14
C LEU A 134 -32.81 -4.64 14.84
N PHE A 135 -33.10 -3.92 13.74
CA PHE A 135 -32.40 -4.14 12.48
C PHE A 135 -30.91 -3.87 12.58
N LEU A 136 -30.50 -2.81 13.30
CA LEU A 136 -29.10 -2.49 13.51
C LEU A 136 -28.36 -3.53 14.35
N GLU A 137 -29.00 -4.05 15.42
CA GLU A 137 -28.41 -5.10 16.26
C GLU A 137 -28.20 -6.40 15.46
N GLU A 138 -29.18 -6.79 14.65
CA GLU A 138 -29.03 -7.96 13.80
C GLU A 138 -27.96 -7.77 12.71
N ASN A 139 -27.84 -6.56 12.16
CA ASN A 139 -26.78 -6.24 11.21
C ASN A 139 -25.38 -6.30 11.86
N ALA A 140 -25.26 -5.88 13.12
CA ALA A 140 -24.02 -6.05 13.88
C ALA A 140 -23.66 -7.53 14.05
N LYS A 141 -24.65 -8.40 14.31
CA LYS A 141 -24.45 -9.86 14.37
C LYS A 141 -23.97 -10.44 13.03
N LEU A 142 -24.48 -9.93 11.90
CA LEU A 142 -24.02 -10.37 10.57
C LEU A 142 -22.58 -9.91 10.29
N LEU A 143 -22.21 -8.69 10.68
CA LEU A 143 -20.84 -8.19 10.53
C LEU A 143 -19.84 -8.99 11.36
N LEU A 144 -20.17 -9.34 12.61
CA LEU A 144 -19.32 -10.21 13.43
C LEU A 144 -19.10 -11.57 12.77
N LYS A 145 -20.15 -12.20 12.26
CA LYS A 145 -20.03 -13.48 11.52
C LYS A 145 -19.16 -13.35 10.28
N LEU A 146 -19.28 -12.25 9.53
CA LEU A 146 -18.44 -11.99 8.36
C LEU A 146 -16.97 -11.81 8.74
N ALA A 147 -16.69 -11.11 9.83
CA ALA A 147 -15.33 -10.99 10.36
C ALA A 147 -14.77 -12.37 10.74
N ASP A 148 -15.54 -13.20 11.44
CA ASP A 148 -15.11 -14.57 11.81
C ASP A 148 -14.79 -15.42 10.57
N TYR A 149 -15.61 -15.34 9.50
CA TYR A 149 -15.35 -16.05 8.25
C TYR A 149 -14.09 -15.54 7.53
N GLN A 150 -13.86 -14.22 7.55
CA GLN A 150 -12.66 -13.62 6.98
C GLN A 150 -11.40 -13.99 7.77
N ASP A 151 -11.48 -14.03 9.10
CA ASP A 151 -10.40 -14.46 9.98
C ASP A 151 -10.06 -15.95 9.78
N ALA A 152 -11.07 -16.79 9.57
CA ALA A 152 -10.86 -18.18 9.20
C ALA A 152 -10.18 -18.30 7.83
N ARG A 153 -10.59 -17.49 6.85
CA ARG A 153 -10.03 -17.49 5.49
C ARG A 153 -8.60 -16.94 5.44
N THR A 154 -8.28 -15.90 6.22
CA THR A 154 -6.93 -15.34 6.30
C THR A 154 -5.93 -16.29 6.94
N LYS A 155 -6.37 -17.18 7.83
CA LYS A 155 -5.54 -18.24 8.41
C LYS A 155 -5.35 -19.44 7.47
N GLY A 156 -6.27 -19.64 6.52
CA GLY A 156 -6.28 -20.76 5.57
C GLY A 156 -6.05 -20.31 4.12
N ASP A 157 -6.86 -20.87 3.21
CA ASP A 157 -6.79 -20.56 1.78
C ASP A 157 -7.42 -19.21 1.47
N TYR A 158 -6.58 -18.20 1.24
CA TYR A 158 -7.02 -16.82 0.98
C TYR A 158 -7.86 -16.65 -0.30
N SER A 159 -7.71 -17.58 -1.26
CA SER A 159 -8.14 -17.37 -2.65
C SER A 159 -9.64 -17.59 -2.90
N ALA A 160 -10.34 -18.40 -2.09
CA ALA A 160 -11.73 -18.76 -2.34
C ALA A 160 -12.63 -18.29 -1.20
N VAL A 161 -13.64 -17.48 -1.53
CA VAL A 161 -14.68 -17.04 -0.60
C VAL A 161 -15.68 -18.17 -0.42
N ALA A 162 -15.99 -18.55 0.82
CA ALA A 162 -16.95 -19.61 1.09
C ALA A 162 -18.37 -19.19 0.65
N PRO A 163 -19.21 -20.13 0.15
CA PRO A 163 -20.57 -19.80 -0.25
C PRO A 163 -21.42 -19.27 0.92
N ILE A 164 -21.12 -19.70 2.15
CA ILE A 164 -21.77 -19.25 3.39
C ILE A 164 -21.40 -17.80 3.72
N GLU A 165 -20.12 -17.43 3.55
CA GLU A 165 -19.64 -16.05 3.71
C GLU A 165 -20.36 -15.14 2.70
N HIS A 166 -20.43 -15.56 1.43
CA HIS A 166 -21.13 -14.82 0.39
C HIS A 166 -22.64 -14.68 0.67
N ALA A 167 -23.31 -15.75 1.12
CA ALA A 167 -24.72 -15.70 1.49
C ALA A 167 -24.98 -14.74 2.65
N THR A 168 -24.11 -14.74 3.66
CA THR A 168 -24.18 -13.84 4.82
C THR A 168 -23.96 -12.38 4.39
N ALA A 169 -22.99 -12.14 3.51
CA ALA A 169 -22.71 -10.81 2.97
C ALA A 169 -23.89 -10.29 2.14
N LYS A 170 -24.48 -11.13 1.30
CA LYS A 170 -25.68 -10.78 0.54
C LYS A 170 -26.86 -10.45 1.45
N ALA A 171 -27.09 -11.24 2.51
CA ALA A 171 -28.13 -10.97 3.49
C ALA A 171 -27.93 -9.62 4.19
N PHE A 172 -26.69 -9.30 4.57
CA PHE A 172 -26.34 -7.99 5.15
C PHE A 172 -26.62 -6.85 4.17
N VAL A 173 -26.17 -6.95 2.91
CA VAL A 173 -26.40 -5.92 1.88
C VAL A 173 -27.89 -5.73 1.62
N SER A 174 -28.65 -6.82 1.46
CA SER A 174 -30.10 -6.74 1.27
C SER A 174 -30.77 -6.01 2.43
N ARG A 175 -30.37 -6.28 3.68
CA ARG A 175 -30.90 -5.58 4.86
C ARG A 175 -30.53 -4.10 4.88
N MET A 176 -29.29 -3.75 4.55
CA MET A 176 -28.87 -2.35 4.44
C MET A 176 -29.68 -1.60 3.38
N MET A 177 -30.02 -2.23 2.25
CA MET A 177 -30.88 -1.62 1.23
C MET A 177 -32.29 -1.29 1.74
N TYR A 178 -32.80 -2.01 2.75
CA TYR A 178 -34.08 -1.67 3.38
C TYR A 178 -33.97 -0.49 4.37
N ILE A 179 -32.81 -0.31 5.01
CA ILE A 179 -32.62 0.75 6.02
C ILE A 179 -32.19 2.07 5.38
N LEU A 180 -31.34 2.05 4.35
CA LEU A 180 -30.82 3.27 3.74
C LEU A 180 -31.90 4.28 3.28
N PRO A 181 -33.05 3.87 2.72
CA PRO A 181 -34.12 4.81 2.34
C PRO A 181 -34.80 5.50 3.53
N THR A 182 -34.73 4.93 4.74
CA THR A 182 -35.36 5.52 5.93
C THR A 182 -34.55 6.66 6.52
N VAL A 183 -33.27 6.78 6.12
CA VAL A 183 -32.33 7.78 6.62
C VAL A 183 -32.15 8.88 5.56
N LYS A 184 -32.11 10.14 6.01
CA LYS A 184 -31.84 11.28 5.12
C LYS A 184 -30.43 11.17 4.54
N PRO A 185 -30.21 11.41 3.23
CA PRO A 185 -28.89 11.33 2.62
C PRO A 185 -27.83 12.22 3.29
N SER A 186 -28.23 13.40 3.77
CA SER A 186 -27.34 14.33 4.48
C SER A 186 -26.82 13.80 5.83
N ALA A 187 -27.48 12.78 6.40
CA ALA A 187 -27.03 12.12 7.61
C ALA A 187 -26.12 10.90 7.31
N LEU A 188 -26.09 10.43 6.06
CA LEU A 188 -25.32 9.25 5.66
C LEU A 188 -23.93 9.61 5.13
N VAL A 189 -23.83 10.69 4.35
CA VAL A 189 -22.60 11.05 3.62
C VAL A 189 -22.40 12.57 3.67
N SER A 190 -21.19 13.00 4.02
CA SER A 190 -20.76 14.40 3.89
C SER A 190 -20.42 14.72 2.43
N SER A 191 -20.53 15.98 2.02
CA SER A 191 -20.16 16.39 0.65
C SER A 191 -18.71 16.04 0.31
N GLU A 192 -17.79 16.27 1.25
CA GLU A 192 -16.37 15.92 1.12
C GLU A 192 -16.17 14.40 0.95
N GLY A 193 -16.88 13.60 1.74
CA GLY A 193 -16.81 12.13 1.63
C GLY A 193 -17.34 11.61 0.29
N LEU A 194 -18.35 12.28 -0.28
CA LEU A 194 -18.87 11.95 -1.60
C LEU A 194 -17.86 12.29 -2.71
N GLU A 195 -17.24 13.47 -2.66
CA GLU A 195 -16.23 13.88 -3.62
C GLU A 195 -15.01 12.95 -3.59
N ASP A 196 -14.53 12.59 -2.40
CA ASP A 196 -13.45 11.62 -2.24
C ASP A 196 -13.85 10.23 -2.76
N ALA A 197 -15.08 9.78 -2.48
CA ALA A 197 -15.59 8.53 -3.03
C ALA A 197 -15.65 8.53 -4.57
N ILE A 198 -16.09 9.64 -5.18
CA ILE A 198 -16.14 9.81 -6.64
C ILE A 198 -14.74 9.78 -7.23
N ASN A 199 -13.78 10.49 -6.62
CA ASN A 199 -12.40 10.56 -7.08
C ASN A 199 -11.67 9.20 -7.05
N ARG A 200 -12.14 8.27 -6.19
CA ARG A 200 -11.58 6.91 -6.08
C ARG A 200 -12.16 5.93 -7.09
N ILE A 201 -13.20 6.28 -7.84
CA ILE A 201 -13.78 5.38 -8.83
C ILE A 201 -12.79 5.23 -9.99
N PRO A 202 -12.28 4.01 -10.26
CA PRO A 202 -11.36 3.80 -11.38
C PRO A 202 -12.13 3.95 -12.69
N ILE A 203 -11.85 5.03 -13.43
CA ILE A 203 -12.41 5.26 -14.76
C ILE A 203 -11.44 4.65 -15.78
N PRO A 204 -11.86 3.65 -16.60
CA PRO A 204 -10.99 3.09 -17.61
C PRO A 204 -10.76 4.12 -18.73
N GLU A 205 -9.49 4.48 -18.95
CA GLU A 205 -9.12 5.36 -20.06
C GLU A 205 -9.00 4.56 -21.36
N PRO A 206 -9.41 5.14 -22.51
CA PRO A 206 -9.23 4.50 -23.80
C PRO A 206 -7.74 4.39 -24.13
N THR A 207 -7.28 3.18 -24.45
CA THR A 207 -5.89 2.95 -24.85
C THR A 207 -5.75 2.95 -26.35
N TYR A 208 -4.80 3.74 -26.87
CA TYR A 208 -4.48 3.83 -28.29
C TYR A 208 -3.07 3.29 -28.57
N ARG A 209 -2.90 2.62 -29.71
CA ARG A 209 -1.57 2.28 -30.20
C ARG A 209 -0.88 3.52 -30.75
N GLY A 210 0.44 3.59 -30.57
CA GLY A 210 1.25 4.58 -31.25
C GLY A 210 1.09 4.46 -32.78
N THR A 211 1.05 5.61 -33.46
CA THR A 211 0.93 5.70 -34.92
C THR A 211 2.26 5.51 -35.65
N LEU A 212 3.38 5.55 -34.92
CA LEU A 212 4.70 5.35 -35.49
C LEU A 212 4.89 3.87 -35.84
N PRO A 213 5.25 3.54 -37.09
CA PRO A 213 5.60 2.17 -37.44
C PRO A 213 6.80 1.73 -36.59
N PRO A 214 6.84 0.47 -36.14
CA PRO A 214 7.98 -0.02 -35.38
C PRO A 214 9.22 0.00 -36.27
N ASN A 215 10.13 0.94 -36.04
CA ASN A 215 11.47 0.88 -36.63
C ASN A 215 12.17 -0.32 -36.03
N LYS A 216 12.30 -1.40 -36.80
CA LYS A 216 13.12 -2.56 -36.46
C LYS A 216 14.51 -2.33 -37.07
N PRO A 217 15.48 -1.72 -36.36
CA PRO A 217 16.81 -1.46 -36.92
C PRO A 217 17.58 -2.74 -37.31
N PHE A 218 17.09 -3.93 -36.91
CA PHE A 218 17.71 -5.23 -37.19
C PHE A 218 16.75 -6.25 -37.85
N ALA A 219 15.72 -5.78 -38.57
CA ALA A 219 14.94 -6.70 -39.40
C ALA A 219 15.78 -7.09 -40.64
N TYR A 220 16.42 -8.27 -40.60
CA TYR A 220 16.97 -8.88 -41.81
C TYR A 220 15.85 -9.01 -42.87
N ALA A 221 16.15 -8.63 -44.12
CA ALA A 221 15.21 -8.66 -45.25
C ALA A 221 14.55 -10.05 -45.47
N THR A 222 15.17 -11.11 -44.95
CA THR A 222 14.66 -12.48 -44.98
C THR A 222 13.40 -12.70 -44.14
N ASN A 223 13.15 -11.88 -43.11
CA ASN A 223 11.98 -12.02 -42.23
C ASN A 223 10.79 -11.11 -42.61
N SER A 224 10.95 -10.19 -43.57
CA SER A 224 9.86 -9.33 -44.05
C SER A 224 8.98 -10.00 -45.12
N ALA A 225 9.38 -11.17 -45.64
CA ALA A 225 8.70 -11.85 -46.75
C ALA A 225 7.97 -13.16 -46.36
N LEU A 226 7.83 -13.51 -45.07
CA LEU A 226 6.95 -14.61 -44.66
C LEU A 226 5.55 -14.09 -44.28
N GLY A 227 4.92 -13.44 -45.26
CA GLY A 227 3.49 -13.14 -45.24
C GLY A 227 2.83 -13.83 -46.42
N LYS A 228 2.31 -15.05 -46.22
CA LYS A 228 1.57 -15.93 -47.14
C LYS A 228 2.42 -16.92 -47.97
N SER A 229 2.81 -18.04 -47.36
CA SER A 229 2.87 -19.32 -48.09
C SER A 229 3.06 -20.50 -47.12
N PHE A 230 1.96 -21.07 -46.64
CA PHE A 230 1.92 -22.52 -46.41
C PHE A 230 0.63 -23.03 -47.05
N SER A 231 0.75 -23.75 -48.17
CA SER A 231 -0.30 -24.66 -48.60
C SER A 231 -0.18 -25.94 -47.77
N THR A 232 -1.31 -26.53 -47.40
CA THR A 232 -1.45 -27.61 -46.43
C THR A 232 -0.92 -28.98 -46.88
N ASN A 233 -0.25 -29.11 -48.02
CA ASN A 233 0.15 -30.41 -48.58
C ASN A 233 1.55 -30.33 -49.22
N ALA A 234 2.61 -30.50 -48.44
CA ALA A 234 3.95 -30.74 -48.98
C ALA A 234 4.85 -31.48 -47.98
N THR A 235 4.41 -32.65 -47.51
CA THR A 235 5.30 -33.67 -46.97
C THR A 235 5.04 -34.98 -47.70
N THR A 236 5.48 -35.06 -48.96
CA THR A 236 5.83 -36.34 -49.57
C THR A 236 7.35 -36.40 -49.61
N VAL A 237 7.91 -37.35 -48.86
CA VAL A 237 9.35 -37.64 -48.83
C VAL A 237 9.70 -38.37 -50.13
N PRO A 238 10.61 -37.88 -50.99
CA PRO A 238 11.13 -38.72 -52.05
C PRO A 238 12.23 -39.62 -51.48
N THR A 239 11.93 -40.91 -51.41
CA THR A 239 12.92 -41.98 -51.40
C THR A 239 13.77 -41.88 -52.68
N SER A 240 15.09 -41.74 -52.54
CA SER A 240 15.99 -42.21 -53.59
C SER A 240 17.32 -42.70 -53.01
N HIS A 241 17.56 -43.97 -53.31
CA HIS A 241 18.79 -44.72 -53.11
C HIS A 241 19.93 -44.14 -53.93
N LEU A 242 21.17 -44.27 -53.43
CA LEU A 242 22.34 -44.53 -54.28
C LEU A 242 23.30 -45.52 -53.57
N PRO A 243 23.87 -46.48 -54.31
CA PRO A 243 24.79 -47.48 -53.77
C PRO A 243 26.22 -46.92 -53.71
N ARG A 244 27.02 -47.43 -52.76
CA ARG A 244 28.48 -47.26 -52.79
C ARG A 244 29.13 -48.57 -53.18
N SER A 245 29.97 -48.45 -54.21
CA SER A 245 31.02 -49.37 -54.65
C SER A 245 31.97 -49.76 -53.54
#